data_AF-A0A1E1XVU0-F1
#
_entry.id   AF-A0A1E1XVU0-F1
#
_cell.length_a   1.000
_cell.length_b   1.000
_cell.length_c   1.000
_cell.angle_alpha   90.00
_cell.angle_beta   90.00
_cell.angle_gamma   90.00
#
_symmetry.space_group_name_H-M   'P 1'
#
loop_
_entity.id
_entity.type
_entity.pdbx_description
1 polymer ?
#
loop_
_entity_poly.entity_id
_entity_poly.type
_entity_poly.pdbx_seq_one_letter_code
_entity_poly.pdbx_strand_id
1 'polypeptide(L)'
;MNQAYCNILAGACLCLGLKFAGSANSQAFEILRHYTMYFLDLQKQPVAEQAGRNALETCLLTTILSLSLVMAGTGDLEVMRICRLLRRRSTQASSYVLYGSYLATHMALGFLFLGGTELTLSTRPIAIAALLCSLFPRFPIHSSDNRYHLQAFRHLYVLAVEPRHLLPIDTVTGNAVYSHVTVSFKPTNAYGPCEYVLKAPCHLPELDLLECVALNDSRYWPIVFKRNKNWDLLKSVLTSSRGRLNVKHKAGCLPYSTDPTGCKTALEQSAIKDLLRGWSSRSTVTACFSENTVISKFTECFLRVRASGDSEQALQHAFGTILLECTMRERVDTLSTLFDLFQTARHDFTQSTLPLWQAKIALAYYNHCRGQKQQLIDTSFALTLRARIAAAVEDCLPKEELSTAVKAYLKDE
;
A
#
# COMPACT_ATOMS: atom_id res chain seq x y z
N MET A 1 35.43 37.96 4.97
CA MET A 1 35.45 36.49 5.12
C MET A 1 34.04 35.88 5.18
N ASN A 2 33.09 36.51 5.88
CA ASN A 2 31.74 35.97 6.11
C ASN A 2 30.91 35.70 4.84
N GLN A 3 31.02 36.53 3.79
CA GLN A 3 30.24 36.35 2.56
C GLN A 3 30.69 35.12 1.74
N ALA A 4 32.01 34.90 1.61
CA ALA A 4 32.54 33.74 0.90
C ALA A 4 32.12 32.44 1.58
N TYR A 5 32.18 32.40 2.92
CA TYR A 5 31.74 31.26 3.72
C TYR A 5 30.26 30.92 3.47
N CYS A 6 29.36 31.92 3.51
CA CYS A 6 27.93 31.70 3.25
C CYS A 6 27.67 31.16 1.83
N ASN A 7 28.35 31.71 0.82
CA ASN A 7 28.20 31.26 -0.56
C ASN A 7 28.74 29.83 -0.78
N ILE A 8 29.84 29.46 -0.12
CA ILE A 8 30.40 28.09 -0.17
C ILE A 8 29.40 27.11 0.44
N LEU A 9 28.84 27.43 1.62
CA LEU A 9 27.82 26.61 2.26
C LEU A 9 26.55 26.47 1.39
N ALA A 10 26.07 27.57 0.84
CA ALA A 10 24.92 27.60 -0.06
C ALA A 10 25.14 26.74 -1.31
N GLY A 11 26.33 26.84 -1.92
CA GLY A 11 26.73 26.00 -3.05
C GLY A 11 26.77 24.51 -2.69
N ALA A 12 27.34 24.17 -1.53
CA ALA A 12 27.35 22.80 -1.03
C ALA A 12 25.93 22.23 -0.80
N CYS A 13 25.03 23.04 -0.25
CA CYS A 13 23.62 22.69 -0.09
C CYS A 13 22.95 22.44 -1.45
N LEU A 14 23.19 23.29 -2.45
CA LEU A 14 22.67 23.10 -3.80
C LEU A 14 23.18 21.81 -4.44
N CYS A 15 24.47 21.51 -4.32
CA CYS A 15 25.05 20.26 -4.80
C CYS A 15 24.40 19.04 -4.12
N LEU A 16 24.15 19.12 -2.80
CA LEU A 16 23.45 18.06 -2.06
C LEU A 16 22.01 17.88 -2.57
N GLY A 17 21.30 18.99 -2.83
CA GLY A 17 19.95 18.98 -3.39
C GLY A 17 19.88 18.37 -4.78
N LEU A 18 20.85 18.66 -5.65
CA LEU A 18 20.94 18.07 -6.99
C LEU A 18 21.26 16.57 -6.94
N LYS A 19 22.12 16.14 -6.00
CA LYS A 19 22.49 14.73 -5.82
C LYS A 19 21.32 13.86 -5.37
N PHE A 20 20.46 14.40 -4.49
CA PHE A 20 19.32 13.66 -3.91
C PHE A 20 17.97 14.18 -4.42
N ALA A 21 17.93 14.76 -5.62
CA ALA A 21 16.70 15.31 -6.20
C ALA A 21 15.61 14.23 -6.29
N GLY A 22 14.42 14.53 -5.76
CA GLY A 22 13.26 13.62 -5.77
C GLY A 22 13.50 12.26 -5.09
N SER A 23 14.49 12.15 -4.20
CA SER A 23 14.79 10.89 -3.49
C SER A 23 14.12 10.79 -2.12
N ALA A 24 13.59 11.91 -1.58
CA ALA A 24 12.98 11.98 -0.25
C ALA A 24 13.84 11.39 0.89
N ASN A 25 15.16 11.57 0.81
CA ASN A 25 16.10 11.08 1.82
C ASN A 25 16.01 11.92 3.11
N SER A 26 15.74 11.26 4.24
CA SER A 26 15.61 11.90 5.56
C SER A 26 16.89 12.59 6.03
N GLN A 27 18.05 11.98 5.83
CA GLN A 27 19.33 12.54 6.29
C GLN A 27 19.68 13.83 5.53
N ALA A 28 19.52 13.82 4.21
CA ALA A 28 19.77 15.00 3.38
C ALA A 28 18.79 16.14 3.75
N PHE A 29 17.53 15.80 4.03
CA PHE A 29 16.52 16.74 4.49
C PHE A 29 16.89 17.39 5.83
N GLU A 30 17.31 16.62 6.82
CA GLU A 30 17.70 17.15 8.14
C GLU A 30 18.85 18.14 8.06
N ILE A 31 19.89 17.82 7.27
CA ILE A 31 21.06 18.69 7.06
C ILE A 31 20.64 19.99 6.37
N LEU A 32 19.89 19.91 5.27
CA LEU A 32 19.43 21.10 4.53
C LEU A 32 18.47 21.96 5.35
N ARG A 33 17.62 21.33 6.17
CA ARG A 33 16.72 22.02 7.10
C ARG A 33 17.51 22.76 8.18
N HIS A 34 18.53 22.12 8.76
CA HIS A 34 19.42 22.75 9.73
C HIS A 34 20.09 24.01 9.15
N TYR A 35 20.68 23.93 7.95
CA TYR A 35 21.29 25.09 7.31
C TYR A 35 20.29 26.16 6.90
N THR A 36 19.07 25.78 6.51
CA THR A 36 18.01 26.75 6.20
C THR A 36 17.59 27.53 7.44
N MET A 37 17.44 26.88 8.59
CA MET A 37 17.16 27.54 9.87
C MET A 37 18.34 28.42 10.31
N TYR A 38 19.58 27.93 10.14
CA TYR A 38 20.78 28.70 10.41
C TYR A 38 20.79 30.02 9.60
N PHE A 39 20.51 29.99 8.30
CA PHE A 39 20.43 31.20 7.48
C PHE A 39 19.27 32.13 7.89
N LEU A 40 18.14 31.58 8.36
CA LEU A 40 17.02 32.38 8.88
C LEU A 40 17.37 33.12 10.16
N ASP A 41 18.10 32.48 11.07
CA ASP A 41 18.50 33.11 12.33
C ASP A 41 19.64 34.11 12.11
N LEU A 42 20.56 33.80 11.20
CA LEU A 42 21.64 34.71 10.82
C LEU A 42 21.09 36.03 10.23
N GLN A 43 19.98 36.00 9.48
CA GLN A 43 19.35 37.22 8.95
C GLN A 43 18.82 38.16 10.03
N LYS A 44 18.48 37.67 11.23
CA LYS A 44 17.99 38.48 12.35
C LYS A 44 19.11 39.17 13.11
N GLN A 45 20.35 38.68 12.98
CA GLN A 45 21.50 39.18 13.72
C GLN A 45 22.16 40.39 13.04
N PRO A 46 22.81 41.29 13.80
CA PRO A 46 23.51 42.45 13.23
C PRO A 46 24.68 42.07 12.33
N VAL A 47 25.22 40.85 12.48
CA VAL A 47 26.26 40.26 11.62
C VAL A 47 25.82 40.17 10.15
N ALA A 48 24.50 40.19 9.89
CA ALA A 48 23.94 40.19 8.54
C ALA A 48 24.32 41.43 7.71
N GLU A 49 24.55 42.58 8.35
CA GLU A 49 24.98 43.79 7.64
C GLU A 49 26.41 43.67 7.13
N GLN A 50 27.29 43.04 7.92
CA GLN A 50 28.70 42.85 7.58
C GLN A 50 28.90 41.81 6.46
N ALA A 51 28.00 40.83 6.33
CA ALA A 51 28.01 39.85 5.25
C ALA A 51 27.25 40.31 3.99
N GLY A 52 26.42 41.36 4.11
CA GLY A 52 25.52 41.86 3.07
C GLY A 52 24.19 41.11 3.04
N ARG A 53 23.10 41.81 3.40
CA ARG A 53 21.75 41.23 3.49
C ARG A 53 21.27 40.58 2.18
N ASN A 54 21.62 41.15 1.02
CA ASN A 54 21.26 40.60 -0.29
C ASN A 54 21.97 39.26 -0.59
N ALA A 55 23.23 39.12 -0.17
CA ALA A 55 23.99 37.89 -0.36
C ALA A 55 23.45 36.77 0.53
N LEU A 56 23.10 37.10 1.78
CA LEU A 56 22.47 36.15 2.70
C LEU A 56 21.08 35.72 2.24
N GLU A 57 20.28 36.63 1.71
CA GLU A 57 18.99 36.29 1.10
C GLU A 57 19.19 35.35 -0.09
N THR A 58 20.17 35.60 -0.96
CA THR A 58 20.47 34.68 -2.08
C THR A 58 20.88 33.30 -1.58
N CYS A 59 21.73 33.21 -0.56
CA CYS A 59 22.14 31.94 0.07
C CYS A 59 20.94 31.18 0.63
N LEU A 60 20.08 31.87 1.38
CA LEU A 60 18.86 31.31 1.95
C LEU A 60 17.95 30.75 0.85
N LEU A 61 17.70 31.51 -0.23
CA LEU A 61 16.87 31.05 -1.35
C LEU A 61 17.45 29.81 -2.02
N THR A 62 18.78 29.73 -2.19
CA THR A 62 19.43 28.54 -2.75
C THR A 62 19.33 27.32 -1.83
N THR A 63 19.42 27.49 -0.51
CA THR A 63 19.24 26.36 0.42
C THR A 63 17.80 25.87 0.43
N ILE A 64 16.82 26.76 0.34
CA ILE A 64 15.40 26.39 0.28
C ILE A 64 15.07 25.66 -1.03
N LEU A 65 15.60 26.13 -2.16
CA LEU A 65 15.49 25.41 -3.42
C LEU A 65 16.14 24.03 -3.32
N SER A 66 17.32 23.92 -2.71
CA SER A 66 17.94 22.61 -2.51
C SER A 66 17.10 21.66 -1.64
N LEU A 67 16.48 22.19 -0.58
CA LEU A 67 15.60 21.45 0.31
C LEU A 67 14.34 20.97 -0.43
N SER A 68 13.74 21.82 -1.27
CA SER A 68 12.58 21.44 -2.06
C SER A 68 12.89 20.50 -3.21
N LEU A 69 14.12 20.49 -3.76
CA LEU A 69 14.56 19.49 -4.74
C LEU A 69 14.61 18.09 -4.13
N VAL A 70 15.13 17.95 -2.91
CA VAL A 70 15.19 16.64 -2.23
C VAL A 70 13.78 16.09 -1.98
N MET A 71 12.87 16.98 -1.56
CA MET A 71 11.46 16.67 -1.27
C MET A 71 10.51 16.98 -2.44
N ALA A 72 11.03 16.93 -3.67
CA ALA A 72 10.22 17.24 -4.84
C ALA A 72 9.07 16.22 -4.98
N GLY A 73 7.84 16.70 -5.15
CA GLY A 73 6.64 15.91 -5.35
C GLY A 73 5.99 15.32 -4.09
N THR A 74 6.65 15.29 -2.93
CA THR A 74 6.09 14.71 -1.69
C THR A 74 5.11 15.63 -0.96
N GLY A 75 5.21 16.95 -1.18
CA GLY A 75 4.37 17.94 -0.48
C GLY A 75 4.71 18.10 1.00
N ASP A 76 5.99 17.99 1.38
CA ASP A 76 6.40 18.06 2.79
C ASP A 76 5.90 19.33 3.52
N LEU A 77 5.35 19.11 4.72
CA LEU A 77 4.69 20.15 5.52
C LEU A 77 5.69 21.17 6.07
N GLU A 78 6.88 20.74 6.46
CA GLU A 78 7.88 21.62 7.06
C GLU A 78 8.45 22.58 6.02
N VAL A 79 8.82 22.08 4.85
CA VAL A 79 9.30 22.95 3.75
C VAL A 79 8.19 23.92 3.31
N MET A 80 6.94 23.47 3.25
CA MET A 80 5.81 24.36 2.94
C MET A 80 5.63 25.46 3.99
N ARG A 81 5.79 25.15 5.29
CA ARG A 81 5.73 26.16 6.37
C ARG A 81 6.84 27.20 6.22
N ILE A 82 8.06 26.76 5.92
CA ILE A 82 9.20 27.67 5.65
C ILE A 82 8.86 28.55 4.45
N CYS A 83 8.46 27.99 3.30
CA CYS A 83 8.10 28.78 2.11
C CYS A 83 6.99 29.81 2.40
N ARG A 84 6.00 29.44 3.23
CA ARG A 84 4.92 30.34 3.65
C ARG A 84 5.42 31.50 4.52
N LEU A 85 6.34 31.23 5.44
CA LEU A 85 6.98 32.26 6.26
C LEU A 85 7.69 33.27 5.35
N LEU A 86 8.45 32.81 4.36
CA LEU A 86 9.24 33.67 3.49
C LEU A 86 8.38 34.52 2.57
N ARG A 87 7.27 33.96 2.07
CA ARG A 87 6.27 34.69 1.27
C ARG A 87 5.65 35.84 2.07
N ARG A 88 5.46 35.69 3.39
CA ARG A 88 4.86 36.73 4.25
C ARG A 88 5.78 37.90 4.54
N ARG A 89 7.09 37.84 4.24
CA ARG A 89 8.08 38.90 4.53
C ARG A 89 7.90 40.19 3.71
N SER A 90 6.82 40.32 2.93
CA SER A 90 6.50 41.41 1.99
C SER A 90 6.18 42.77 2.62
N THR A 91 6.50 43.00 3.90
CA THR A 91 6.28 44.29 4.56
C THR A 91 7.43 45.25 4.26
N GLN A 92 7.12 46.56 4.15
CA GLN A 92 8.01 47.69 3.82
C GLN A 92 9.33 47.79 4.63
N ALA A 93 9.52 46.94 5.65
CA ALA A 93 10.76 46.83 6.44
C ALA A 93 11.89 46.05 5.74
N SER A 94 11.61 45.32 4.65
CA SER A 94 12.55 44.37 4.02
C SER A 94 13.04 44.83 2.64
N SER A 95 13.74 45.96 2.54
CA SER A 95 14.20 46.53 1.25
C SER A 95 15.11 45.60 0.41
N TYR A 96 15.63 44.52 0.98
CA TYR A 96 16.47 43.51 0.32
C TYR A 96 15.69 42.35 -0.32
N VAL A 97 14.38 42.25 -0.08
CA VAL A 97 13.52 41.22 -0.67
C VAL A 97 12.98 41.72 -2.01
N LEU A 98 13.53 41.17 -3.09
CA LEU A 98 13.28 41.60 -4.47
C LEU A 98 12.34 40.62 -5.19
N TYR A 99 11.97 40.93 -6.43
CA TYR A 99 11.14 40.04 -7.28
C TYR A 99 11.70 38.61 -7.33
N GLY A 100 13.02 38.48 -7.49
CA GLY A 100 13.73 37.21 -7.51
C GLY A 100 13.56 36.34 -6.26
N SER A 101 13.41 36.95 -5.08
CA SER A 101 13.17 36.21 -3.83
C SER A 101 11.82 35.51 -3.84
N TYR A 102 10.79 36.19 -4.37
CA TYR A 102 9.48 35.59 -4.55
C TYR A 102 9.52 34.50 -5.61
N LEU A 103 10.17 34.75 -6.76
CA LEU A 103 10.34 33.74 -7.81
C LEU A 103 10.96 32.45 -7.26
N ALA A 104 12.06 32.55 -6.52
CA ALA A 104 12.71 31.38 -5.93
C ALA A 104 11.85 30.68 -4.88
N THR A 105 11.18 31.43 -4.00
CA THR A 105 10.28 30.86 -2.96
C THR A 105 9.09 30.13 -3.60
N HIS A 106 8.51 30.70 -4.65
CA HIS A 106 7.39 30.10 -5.37
C HIS A 106 7.83 28.91 -6.24
N MET A 107 9.03 28.97 -6.83
CA MET A 107 9.63 27.84 -7.51
C MET A 107 9.88 26.68 -6.55
N ALA A 108 10.41 26.95 -5.35
CA ALA A 108 10.61 25.93 -4.32
C ALA A 108 9.28 25.27 -3.91
N LEU A 109 8.23 26.06 -3.71
CA LEU A 109 6.89 25.54 -3.45
C LEU A 109 6.33 24.75 -4.64
N GLY A 110 6.61 25.17 -5.87
CA GLY A 110 6.24 24.45 -7.08
C GLY A 110 6.89 23.08 -7.18
N PHE A 111 8.16 22.95 -6.78
CA PHE A 111 8.84 21.64 -6.73
C PHE A 111 8.24 20.69 -5.69
N LEU A 112 7.79 21.19 -4.54
CA LEU A 112 7.11 20.35 -3.53
C LEU A 112 5.82 19.72 -4.08
N PHE A 113 5.06 20.46 -4.88
CA PHE A 113 3.77 20.04 -5.44
C PHE A 113 3.84 19.81 -6.95
N LEU A 114 4.96 19.26 -7.42
CA LEU A 114 5.21 19.04 -8.84
C LEU A 114 4.14 18.11 -9.45
N GLY A 115 3.46 18.57 -10.50
CA GLY A 115 2.38 17.81 -11.13
C GLY A 115 1.22 17.46 -10.20
N GLY A 116 0.97 18.25 -9.15
CA GLY A 116 -0.05 17.94 -8.16
C GLY A 116 0.32 16.76 -7.25
N THR A 117 1.63 16.52 -7.03
CA THR A 117 2.23 15.37 -6.31
C THR A 117 2.25 14.05 -7.09
N GLU A 118 1.99 14.05 -8.40
CA GLU A 118 2.15 12.86 -9.26
C GLU A 118 3.56 12.75 -9.86
N LEU A 119 4.29 13.86 -9.91
CA LEU A 119 5.58 13.95 -10.60
C LEU A 119 6.71 14.24 -9.63
N THR A 120 7.92 13.82 -10.00
CA THR A 120 9.16 14.02 -9.22
C THR A 120 10.30 14.40 -10.15
N LEU A 121 11.46 14.70 -9.59
CA LEU A 121 12.67 15.04 -10.36
C LEU A 121 13.61 13.85 -10.49
N SER A 122 14.35 13.77 -11.58
CA SER A 122 15.38 12.75 -11.80
C SER A 122 16.80 13.33 -11.70
N THR A 123 17.78 12.45 -11.45
CA THR A 123 19.21 12.77 -11.37
C THR A 123 20.00 12.27 -12.58
N ARG A 124 19.32 12.01 -13.70
CA ARG A 124 19.98 11.69 -14.97
C ARG A 124 20.86 12.87 -15.41
N PRO A 125 21.97 12.67 -16.14
CA PRO A 125 22.88 13.74 -16.52
C PRO A 125 22.18 14.92 -17.24
N ILE A 126 21.23 14.62 -18.12
CA ILE A 126 20.43 15.64 -18.82
C ILE A 126 19.47 16.38 -17.88
N ALA A 127 18.89 15.68 -16.92
CA ALA A 127 18.01 16.27 -15.91
C ALA A 127 18.79 17.20 -14.98
N ILE A 128 20.00 16.80 -14.55
CA ILE A 128 20.90 17.66 -13.76
C ILE A 128 21.30 18.89 -14.56
N ALA A 129 21.66 18.76 -15.84
CA ALA A 129 21.99 19.90 -16.69
C ALA A 129 20.81 20.87 -16.81
N ALA A 130 19.60 20.37 -17.03
CA ALA A 130 18.38 21.18 -17.08
C ALA A 130 18.07 21.86 -15.74
N LEU A 131 18.25 21.15 -14.62
CA LEU A 131 18.09 21.69 -13.28
C LEU A 131 19.10 22.79 -12.99
N LEU A 132 20.38 22.61 -13.33
CA LEU A 132 21.41 23.64 -13.19
C LEU A 132 21.05 24.92 -13.96
N CYS A 133 20.55 24.79 -15.19
CA CYS A 133 20.07 25.93 -15.97
C CYS A 133 18.88 26.61 -15.28
N SER A 134 17.90 25.84 -14.80
CA SER A 134 16.70 26.40 -14.14
C SER A 134 16.95 27.01 -12.75
N LEU A 135 17.93 26.50 -12.01
CA LEU A 135 18.22 26.84 -10.62
C LEU A 135 19.42 27.78 -10.45
N PHE A 136 19.91 28.36 -11.55
CA PHE A 136 21.09 29.21 -11.53
C PHE A 136 20.99 30.25 -10.38
N PRO A 137 21.96 30.30 -9.44
CA PRO A 137 21.83 30.97 -8.14
C PRO A 137 22.06 32.50 -8.24
N ARG A 138 21.43 33.13 -9.24
CA ARG A 138 21.31 34.58 -9.41
C ARG A 138 19.89 34.91 -9.84
N PHE A 139 19.12 35.48 -8.92
CA PHE A 139 17.72 35.83 -9.17
C PHE A 139 17.56 37.26 -9.70
N PRO A 140 16.54 37.52 -10.54
CA PRO A 140 16.30 38.85 -11.11
C PRO A 140 15.86 39.87 -10.05
N ILE A 141 16.25 41.12 -10.23
CA ILE A 141 15.88 42.22 -9.31
C ILE A 141 14.42 42.65 -9.57
N HIS A 142 14.04 42.75 -10.84
CA HIS A 142 12.71 43.15 -11.32
C HIS A 142 12.18 42.12 -12.34
N SER A 143 10.90 42.20 -12.69
CA SER A 143 10.27 41.26 -13.63
C SER A 143 10.90 41.24 -15.02
N SER A 144 11.39 42.37 -15.54
CA SER A 144 12.04 42.45 -16.86
C SER A 144 13.56 42.21 -16.84
N ASP A 145 14.14 41.94 -15.67
CA ASP A 145 15.59 41.77 -15.53
C ASP A 145 16.05 40.40 -16.04
N ASN A 146 16.89 40.42 -17.06
CA ASN A 146 17.54 39.25 -17.67
C ASN A 146 19.07 39.42 -17.72
N ARG A 147 19.66 40.33 -16.93
CA ARG A 147 21.09 40.71 -17.06
C ARG A 147 22.06 39.57 -16.79
N TYR A 148 21.78 38.76 -15.77
CA TYR A 148 22.67 37.66 -15.34
C TYR A 148 22.18 36.28 -15.77
N HIS A 149 20.89 36.13 -16.01
CA HIS A 149 20.28 34.87 -16.38
C HIS A 149 18.95 35.13 -17.09
N LEU A 150 18.72 34.42 -18.20
CA LEU A 150 17.47 34.50 -18.95
C LEU A 150 16.34 33.83 -18.17
N GLN A 151 15.28 34.56 -17.85
CA GLN A 151 14.16 34.04 -17.06
C GLN A 151 13.45 32.85 -17.70
N ALA A 152 13.44 32.73 -19.03
CA ALA A 152 12.85 31.59 -19.73
C ALA A 152 13.48 30.24 -19.32
N PHE A 153 14.78 30.22 -18.99
CA PHE A 153 15.48 29.01 -18.56
C PHE A 153 15.03 28.50 -17.19
N ARG A 154 14.33 29.33 -16.41
CA ARG A 154 13.69 28.90 -15.15
C ARG A 154 12.64 27.81 -15.36
N HIS A 155 12.13 27.61 -16.57
CA HIS A 155 11.17 26.54 -16.90
C HIS A 155 11.83 25.25 -17.40
N LEU A 156 13.15 25.21 -17.59
CA LEU A 156 13.85 24.01 -18.07
C LEU A 156 13.80 22.84 -17.08
N TYR A 157 13.42 23.07 -15.82
CA TYR A 157 13.22 21.99 -14.85
C TYR A 157 12.23 20.94 -15.36
N VAL A 158 11.31 21.31 -16.27
CA VAL A 158 10.33 20.39 -16.89
C VAL A 158 11.01 19.18 -17.53
N LEU A 159 12.21 19.35 -18.10
CA LEU A 159 12.97 18.25 -18.72
C LEU A 159 13.54 17.25 -17.69
N ALA A 160 13.65 17.65 -16.43
CA ALA A 160 14.09 16.80 -15.34
C ALA A 160 12.94 16.05 -14.66
N VAL A 161 11.69 16.34 -15.02
CA VAL A 161 10.49 15.79 -14.40
C VAL A 161 10.20 14.40 -14.92
N GLU A 162 9.99 13.44 -14.02
CA GLU A 162 9.62 12.07 -14.33
C GLU A 162 8.41 11.61 -13.46
N PRO A 163 7.46 10.84 -14.04
CA PRO A 163 6.36 10.25 -13.28
C PRO A 163 6.87 9.03 -12.51
N ARG A 164 6.86 9.11 -11.18
CA ARG A 164 7.27 8.02 -10.28
C ARG A 164 6.26 7.74 -9.16
N HIS A 165 5.09 8.37 -9.22
CA HIS A 165 4.00 8.13 -8.28
C HIS A 165 3.38 6.75 -8.50
N LEU A 166 3.21 5.99 -7.44
CA LEU A 166 2.53 4.69 -7.44
C LEU A 166 1.24 4.81 -6.65
N LEU A 167 0.11 4.60 -7.33
CA LEU A 167 -1.24 4.66 -6.77
C LEU A 167 -1.92 3.30 -6.91
N PRO A 168 -2.05 2.52 -5.82
CA PRO A 168 -2.77 1.26 -5.87
C PRO A 168 -4.28 1.51 -5.88
N ILE A 169 -4.96 0.90 -6.84
CA ILE A 169 -6.40 0.96 -7.04
C ILE A 169 -6.95 -0.45 -6.83
N ASP A 170 -8.02 -0.56 -6.05
CA ASP A 170 -8.70 -1.85 -5.91
C ASP A 170 -9.49 -2.19 -7.18
N THR A 171 -9.27 -3.41 -7.67
CA THR A 171 -9.92 -3.94 -8.88
C THR A 171 -11.44 -4.00 -8.80
N VAL A 172 -12.01 -4.19 -7.61
CA VAL A 172 -13.46 -4.37 -7.43
C VAL A 172 -14.15 -3.01 -7.26
N THR A 173 -13.65 -2.20 -6.33
CA THR A 173 -14.27 -0.90 -6.01
C THR A 173 -13.86 0.22 -6.97
N GLY A 174 -12.72 0.09 -7.66
CA GLY A 174 -12.15 1.15 -8.50
C GLY A 174 -11.60 2.34 -7.70
N ASN A 175 -11.58 2.26 -6.37
CA ASN A 175 -11.11 3.31 -5.49
C ASN A 175 -9.60 3.21 -5.23
N ALA A 176 -8.96 4.33 -4.93
CA ALA A 176 -7.59 4.36 -4.46
C ALA A 176 -7.48 3.80 -3.04
N VAL A 177 -6.45 3.00 -2.80
CA VAL A 177 -6.28 2.24 -1.55
C VAL A 177 -4.87 2.44 -1.00
N TYR A 178 -4.68 2.20 0.29
CA TYR A 178 -3.33 2.16 0.87
C TYR A 178 -2.79 0.73 0.85
N SER A 179 -1.51 0.56 0.54
CA SER A 179 -0.85 -0.74 0.62
C SER A 179 0.63 -0.61 0.96
N HIS A 180 1.21 -1.68 1.49
CA HIS A 180 2.65 -1.73 1.76
C HIS A 180 3.43 -2.23 0.54
N VAL A 181 4.43 -1.44 0.16
CA VAL A 181 5.33 -1.71 -0.97
C VAL A 181 6.74 -1.84 -0.45
N THR A 182 7.30 -3.02 -0.62
CA THR A 182 8.70 -3.33 -0.34
C THR A 182 9.55 -3.00 -1.57
N VAL A 183 10.56 -2.18 -1.38
CA VAL A 183 11.48 -1.74 -2.44
C VAL A 183 12.88 -2.20 -2.07
N SER A 184 13.54 -2.89 -2.99
CA SER A 184 14.91 -3.39 -2.84
C SER A 184 15.85 -2.60 -3.76
N PHE A 185 16.94 -2.10 -3.17
CA PHE A 185 17.97 -1.35 -3.88
C PHE A 185 19.08 -2.28 -4.35
N LYS A 186 19.68 -1.94 -5.49
CA LYS A 186 20.88 -2.61 -5.97
C LYS A 186 22.08 -2.31 -5.06
N PRO A 187 22.93 -3.30 -4.76
CA PRO A 187 24.17 -3.04 -4.06
C PRO A 187 25.06 -2.13 -4.91
N THR A 188 25.58 -1.07 -4.31
CA THR A 188 26.56 -0.16 -4.94
C THR A 188 27.73 0.07 -3.98
N ASN A 189 28.82 0.68 -4.44
CA ASN A 189 29.97 0.95 -3.58
C ASN A 189 29.64 1.86 -2.38
N ALA A 190 28.54 2.62 -2.45
CA ALA A 190 28.11 3.52 -1.39
C ALA A 190 27.22 2.86 -0.33
N TYR A 191 26.51 1.77 -0.67
CA TYR A 191 25.60 1.08 0.23
C TYR A 191 25.37 -0.37 -0.20
N GLY A 192 25.22 -1.27 0.79
CA GLY A 192 24.92 -2.69 0.56
C GLY A 192 23.49 -2.93 0.07
N PRO A 193 23.07 -4.20 -0.09
CA PRO A 193 21.68 -4.52 -0.41
C PRO A 193 20.77 -4.05 0.74
N CYS A 194 19.83 -3.17 0.43
CA CYS A 194 18.88 -2.63 1.41
C CYS A 194 17.45 -2.80 0.89
N GLU A 195 16.56 -3.19 1.80
CA GLU A 195 15.13 -3.24 1.56
C GLU A 195 14.44 -2.17 2.42
N TYR A 196 13.51 -1.44 1.84
CA TYR A 196 12.73 -0.41 2.52
C TYR A 196 11.25 -0.60 2.25
N VAL A 197 10.44 -0.47 3.31
CA VAL A 197 8.98 -0.62 3.23
C VAL A 197 8.34 0.75 3.17
N LEU A 198 7.67 1.02 2.05
CA LEU A 198 6.89 2.22 1.79
C LEU A 198 5.40 1.94 1.99
N LYS A 199 4.65 2.96 2.39
CA LYS A 199 3.18 2.94 2.36
C LYS A 199 2.72 3.70 1.13
N ALA A 200 2.17 2.98 0.15
CA ALA A 200 1.55 3.57 -1.04
C ALA A 200 0.16 4.15 -0.68
N PRO A 201 -0.28 5.26 -1.32
CA PRO A 201 0.31 5.93 -2.46
C PRO A 201 1.59 6.70 -2.12
N CYS A 202 2.63 6.48 -2.91
CA CYS A 202 3.96 7.04 -2.64
C CYS A 202 4.77 7.21 -3.93
N HIS A 203 5.82 8.01 -3.86
CA HIS A 203 6.80 8.12 -4.93
C HIS A 203 7.84 7.03 -4.81
N LEU A 204 8.12 6.37 -5.92
CA LEU A 204 9.22 5.42 -5.98
C LEU A 204 10.55 6.17 -6.13
N PRO A 205 11.63 5.69 -5.48
CA PRO A 205 12.99 6.10 -5.81
C PRO A 205 13.31 5.86 -7.29
N GLU A 206 14.44 6.37 -7.74
CA GLU A 206 14.81 6.25 -9.16
C GLU A 206 14.89 4.78 -9.59
N LEU A 207 14.22 4.46 -10.70
CA LEU A 207 14.17 3.11 -11.28
C LEU A 207 15.57 2.58 -11.64
N ASP A 208 16.49 3.50 -11.94
CA ASP A 208 17.96 3.38 -11.95
C ASP A 208 18.51 2.44 -10.87
N LEU A 209 18.17 2.78 -9.64
CA LEU A 209 18.79 2.28 -8.41
C LEU A 209 18.12 1.02 -7.88
N LEU A 210 16.91 0.72 -8.37
CA LEU A 210 16.09 -0.38 -7.86
C LEU A 210 16.39 -1.71 -8.55
N GLU A 211 16.29 -2.79 -7.76
CA GLU A 211 16.39 -4.17 -8.22
C GLU A 211 15.01 -4.82 -8.35
N CYS A 212 14.20 -4.68 -7.31
CA CYS A 212 12.85 -5.24 -7.24
C CYS A 212 11.91 -4.33 -6.44
N VAL A 213 10.69 -4.18 -6.96
CA VAL A 213 9.57 -3.49 -6.30
C VAL A 213 8.48 -4.54 -6.10
N ALA A 214 8.15 -4.85 -4.85
CA ALA A 214 7.15 -5.83 -4.51
C ALA A 214 6.08 -5.20 -3.62
N LEU A 215 4.83 -5.21 -4.08
CA LEU A 215 3.68 -5.00 -3.20
C LEU A 215 3.54 -6.28 -2.38
N ASN A 216 4.01 -6.24 -1.14
CA ASN A 216 3.94 -7.38 -0.22
C ASN A 216 3.19 -6.91 1.01
N ASP A 217 1.89 -7.24 1.02
CA ASP A 217 0.98 -6.83 2.06
C ASP A 217 0.20 -8.07 2.55
N SER A 218 -0.14 -8.08 3.83
CA SER A 218 -0.98 -9.14 4.40
C SER A 218 -2.38 -9.08 3.82
N ARG A 219 -2.89 -7.88 3.49
CA ARG A 219 -4.27 -7.62 3.05
C ARG A 219 -4.49 -7.67 1.54
N TYR A 220 -3.44 -7.49 0.75
CA TYR A 220 -3.53 -7.47 -0.71
C TYR A 220 -2.75 -8.64 -1.32
N TRP A 221 -3.11 -9.01 -2.54
CA TRP A 221 -2.38 -10.02 -3.30
C TRP A 221 -0.99 -9.49 -3.68
N PRO A 222 0.08 -10.28 -3.47
CA PRO A 222 1.42 -9.81 -3.71
C PRO A 222 1.71 -9.67 -5.19
N ILE A 223 2.28 -8.53 -5.59
CA ILE A 223 2.69 -8.23 -6.97
C ILE A 223 4.18 -7.92 -6.94
N VAL A 224 4.97 -8.64 -7.71
CA VAL A 224 6.44 -8.51 -7.69
C VAL A 224 6.96 -8.10 -9.06
N PHE A 225 7.59 -6.92 -9.12
CA PHE A 225 8.30 -6.42 -10.28
C PHE A 225 9.80 -6.59 -10.07
N LYS A 226 10.39 -7.56 -10.79
CA LYS A 226 11.84 -7.75 -10.85
C LYS A 226 12.40 -7.15 -12.12
N ARG A 227 13.59 -6.55 -12.04
CA ARG A 227 14.27 -5.91 -13.17
C ARG A 227 14.47 -6.82 -14.39
N ASN A 228 14.77 -8.10 -14.16
CA ASN A 228 15.08 -9.06 -15.23
C ASN A 228 13.84 -9.67 -15.91
N LYS A 229 12.62 -9.34 -15.46
CA LYS A 229 11.39 -9.99 -15.95
C LYS A 229 10.35 -8.96 -16.40
N ASN A 230 9.79 -8.20 -15.46
CA ASN A 230 8.57 -7.43 -15.69
C ASN A 230 8.78 -5.90 -15.55
N TRP A 231 10.02 -5.43 -15.74
CA TRP A 231 10.36 -4.03 -15.47
C TRP A 231 9.71 -3.04 -16.44
N ASP A 232 9.55 -3.43 -17.70
CA ASP A 232 8.93 -2.58 -18.71
C ASP A 232 7.43 -2.39 -18.45
N LEU A 233 6.78 -3.39 -17.85
CA LEU A 233 5.41 -3.26 -17.36
C LEU A 233 5.32 -2.19 -16.27
N LEU A 234 6.25 -2.18 -15.30
CA LEU A 234 6.28 -1.14 -14.27
C LEU A 234 6.47 0.26 -14.89
N LYS A 235 7.39 0.41 -15.86
CA LYS A 235 7.58 1.69 -16.56
C LYS A 235 6.32 2.13 -17.32
N SER A 236 5.63 1.19 -17.96
CA SER A 236 4.37 1.46 -18.66
C SER A 236 3.26 1.87 -17.71
N VAL A 237 3.17 1.28 -16.51
CA VAL A 237 2.21 1.66 -15.46
C VAL A 237 2.50 3.08 -14.96
N LEU A 238 3.76 3.42 -14.69
CA LEU A 238 4.12 4.76 -14.23
C LEU A 238 3.84 5.83 -15.30
N THR A 239 4.12 5.53 -16.57
CA THR A 239 4.00 6.51 -17.66
C THR A 239 2.58 6.60 -18.25
N SER A 240 1.98 5.47 -18.60
CA SER A 240 0.72 5.42 -19.37
C SER A 240 -0.52 5.45 -18.49
N SER A 241 -0.52 4.81 -17.31
CA SER A 241 -1.68 4.75 -16.42
C SER A 241 -1.64 5.78 -15.29
N ARG A 242 -0.77 6.81 -15.38
CA ARG A 242 -0.51 7.79 -14.30
C ARG A 242 -0.19 7.12 -12.96
N GLY A 243 0.56 6.01 -13.00
CA GLY A 243 0.97 5.30 -11.79
C GLY A 243 -0.10 4.40 -11.16
N ARG A 244 -1.24 4.19 -11.83
CA ARG A 244 -2.33 3.36 -11.31
C ARG A 244 -1.98 1.88 -11.39
N LEU A 245 -1.81 1.24 -10.24
CA LEU A 245 -1.57 -0.19 -10.11
C LEU A 245 -2.84 -0.88 -9.63
N ASN A 246 -3.38 -1.80 -10.43
CA ASN A 246 -4.55 -2.57 -10.04
C ASN A 246 -4.15 -3.65 -9.03
N VAL A 247 -4.75 -3.62 -7.85
CA VAL A 247 -4.49 -4.53 -6.75
C VAL A 247 -5.81 -5.21 -6.37
N LYS A 248 -5.74 -6.50 -6.05
CA LYS A 248 -6.88 -7.24 -5.54
C LYS A 248 -6.74 -7.39 -4.03
N HIS A 249 -7.81 -7.09 -3.30
CA HIS A 249 -7.87 -7.35 -1.88
C HIS A 249 -8.03 -8.85 -1.58
N LYS A 250 -7.40 -9.32 -0.50
CA LYS A 250 -7.61 -10.67 0.02
C LYS A 250 -8.93 -10.73 0.77
N ALA A 251 -9.59 -11.88 0.72
CA ALA A 251 -10.85 -12.07 1.42
C ALA A 251 -10.60 -12.16 2.94
N GLY A 252 -11.51 -11.59 3.73
CA GLY A 252 -11.45 -11.70 5.19
C GLY A 252 -10.58 -10.66 5.90
N CYS A 253 -10.08 -9.68 5.17
CA CYS A 253 -9.49 -8.45 5.72
C CYS A 253 -10.37 -7.24 5.35
N LEU A 254 -10.18 -6.13 6.06
CA LEU A 254 -10.71 -4.82 5.72
C LEU A 254 -9.59 -3.93 5.15
N PRO A 255 -9.89 -2.97 4.25
CA PRO A 255 -8.88 -2.04 3.77
C PRO A 255 -8.36 -1.12 4.88
N TYR A 256 -7.19 -0.55 4.66
CA TYR A 256 -6.54 0.33 5.62
C TYR A 256 -7.30 1.63 5.91
N SER A 257 -8.23 2.04 5.04
CA SER A 257 -9.09 3.21 5.24
C SER A 257 -10.08 3.01 6.39
N THR A 258 -10.65 1.79 6.52
CA THR A 258 -11.66 1.45 7.53
C THR A 258 -11.04 0.85 8.79
N ASP A 259 -9.94 0.10 8.63
CA ASP A 259 -9.19 -0.53 9.71
C ASP A 259 -7.68 -0.28 9.59
N PRO A 260 -7.14 0.84 10.10
CA PRO A 260 -5.72 1.17 9.94
C PRO A 260 -4.79 0.17 10.64
N THR A 261 -5.20 -0.38 11.79
CA THR A 261 -4.38 -1.25 12.63
C THR A 261 -4.68 -2.75 12.44
N GLY A 262 -5.81 -3.11 11.84
CA GLY A 262 -6.23 -4.51 11.69
C GLY A 262 -6.97 -5.06 12.92
N CYS A 263 -7.16 -4.23 13.96
CA CYS A 263 -7.75 -4.67 15.22
C CYS A 263 -9.24 -4.99 15.07
N LYS A 264 -9.98 -4.25 14.24
CA LYS A 264 -11.42 -4.50 14.03
C LYS A 264 -11.62 -5.86 13.40
N THR A 265 -10.86 -6.12 12.33
CA THR A 265 -10.87 -7.39 11.63
C THR A 265 -10.55 -8.55 12.57
N ALA A 266 -9.49 -8.41 13.38
CA ALA A 266 -9.08 -9.44 14.33
C ALA A 266 -10.13 -9.68 15.44
N LEU A 267 -10.73 -8.61 15.98
CA LEU A 267 -11.77 -8.68 17.01
C LEU A 267 -13.04 -9.36 16.49
N GLU A 268 -13.45 -9.06 15.26
CA GLU A 268 -14.61 -9.69 14.64
C GLU A 268 -14.34 -11.17 14.36
N GLN A 269 -13.15 -11.52 13.87
CA GLN A 269 -12.75 -12.92 13.70
C GLN A 269 -12.72 -13.68 15.03
N SER A 270 -12.24 -13.08 16.12
CA SER A 270 -12.30 -13.71 17.45
C SER A 270 -13.72 -13.83 17.97
N ALA A 271 -14.55 -12.79 17.83
CA ALA A 271 -15.94 -12.82 18.26
C ALA A 271 -16.75 -13.90 17.52
N ILE A 272 -16.51 -14.09 16.23
CA ILE A 272 -17.13 -15.16 15.45
C ILE A 272 -16.63 -16.53 15.94
N LYS A 273 -15.33 -16.69 16.22
CA LYS A 273 -14.79 -17.94 16.78
C LYS A 273 -15.37 -18.26 18.16
N ASP A 274 -15.55 -17.27 19.01
CA ASP A 274 -16.13 -17.44 20.35
C ASP A 274 -17.62 -17.75 20.27
N LEU A 275 -18.36 -17.07 19.37
CA LEU A 275 -19.74 -17.42 19.06
C LEU A 275 -19.83 -18.88 18.64
N LEU A 276 -19.01 -19.32 17.68
CA LEU A 276 -18.99 -20.72 17.21
C LEU A 276 -18.53 -21.72 18.29
N ARG A 277 -17.66 -21.34 19.23
CA ARG A 277 -17.21 -22.25 20.29
C ARG A 277 -18.21 -22.42 21.43
N GLY A 278 -19.06 -21.43 21.69
CA GLY A 278 -19.85 -21.41 22.91
C GLY A 278 -21.30 -20.97 22.79
N TRP A 279 -21.83 -20.70 21.58
CA TRP A 279 -23.22 -20.28 21.27
C TRP A 279 -23.96 -19.66 22.47
N SER A 280 -23.34 -18.63 23.05
CA SER A 280 -23.84 -17.85 24.17
C SER A 280 -24.42 -16.56 23.62
N SER A 281 -25.63 -16.22 24.08
CA SER A 281 -26.57 -15.27 23.48
C SER A 281 -26.17 -13.78 23.48
N ARG A 282 -24.92 -13.42 23.80
CA ARG A 282 -24.57 -12.03 24.15
C ARG A 282 -23.68 -11.27 23.17
N SER A 283 -23.03 -11.91 22.19
CA SER A 283 -22.24 -11.16 21.20
C SER A 283 -23.04 -10.93 19.91
N THR A 284 -23.64 -9.75 19.79
CA THR A 284 -24.17 -9.29 18.50
C THR A 284 -23.01 -8.98 17.57
N VAL A 285 -22.71 -9.90 16.64
CA VAL A 285 -21.78 -9.64 15.54
C VAL A 285 -22.44 -8.58 14.63
N THR A 286 -22.08 -7.31 14.83
CA THR A 286 -22.68 -6.17 14.14
C THR A 286 -21.93 -5.73 12.89
N ALA A 287 -20.67 -6.15 12.73
CA ALA A 287 -19.81 -5.71 11.64
C ALA A 287 -19.18 -6.87 10.87
N CYS A 288 -19.03 -6.66 9.56
CA CYS A 288 -18.49 -7.62 8.63
C CYS A 288 -16.98 -7.41 8.50
N PHE A 289 -16.22 -8.49 8.71
CA PHE A 289 -14.76 -8.50 8.62
C PHE A 289 -14.25 -8.45 7.17
N SER A 290 -15.15 -8.28 6.20
CA SER A 290 -14.90 -8.27 4.76
C SER A 290 -15.86 -7.31 4.08
N GLU A 291 -15.34 -6.50 3.15
CA GLU A 291 -16.15 -5.61 2.30
C GLU A 291 -16.85 -6.35 1.16
N ASN A 292 -16.56 -7.65 0.97
CA ASN A 292 -17.26 -8.42 -0.05
C ASN A 292 -18.75 -8.50 0.29
N THR A 293 -19.58 -7.97 -0.61
CA THR A 293 -21.03 -7.90 -0.44
C THR A 293 -21.67 -9.27 -0.24
N VAL A 294 -21.11 -10.32 -0.85
CA VAL A 294 -21.59 -11.70 -0.68
C VAL A 294 -21.36 -12.17 0.75
N ILE A 295 -20.14 -12.01 1.26
CA ILE A 295 -19.79 -12.42 2.63
C ILE A 295 -20.62 -11.59 3.62
N SER A 296 -20.68 -10.27 3.44
CA SER A 296 -21.42 -9.37 4.33
C SER A 296 -22.91 -9.73 4.42
N LYS A 297 -23.57 -9.97 3.28
CA LYS A 297 -24.98 -10.36 3.26
C LYS A 297 -25.17 -11.75 3.84
N PHE A 298 -24.26 -12.68 3.55
CA PHE A 298 -24.34 -14.03 4.09
C PHE A 298 -24.16 -14.03 5.62
N THR A 299 -23.19 -13.30 6.15
CA THR A 299 -22.99 -13.16 7.60
C THR A 299 -24.20 -12.53 8.26
N GLU A 300 -24.82 -11.52 7.62
CA GLU A 300 -26.04 -10.91 8.14
C GLU A 300 -27.23 -11.88 8.19
N CYS A 301 -27.38 -12.71 7.16
CA CYS A 301 -28.47 -13.69 7.08
C CYS A 301 -28.26 -14.88 8.03
N PHE A 302 -27.02 -15.40 8.14
CA PHE A 302 -26.75 -16.69 8.77
C PHE A 302 -26.03 -16.61 10.13
N LEU A 303 -25.38 -15.51 10.51
CA LEU A 303 -24.74 -15.40 11.85
C LEU A 303 -25.65 -14.74 12.90
N ARG A 304 -26.73 -14.07 12.49
CA ARG A 304 -27.72 -13.56 13.44
C ARG A 304 -28.64 -14.70 13.90
N VAL A 305 -28.61 -15.04 15.19
CA VAL A 305 -29.46 -16.08 15.78
C VAL A 305 -30.93 -15.70 15.57
N ARG A 306 -31.57 -16.37 14.61
CA ARG A 306 -33.02 -16.23 14.32
C ARG A 306 -33.78 -17.53 14.59
N ALA A 307 -33.06 -18.65 14.67
CA ALA A 307 -33.60 -19.98 14.91
C ALA A 307 -34.05 -20.18 16.37
N SER A 308 -35.29 -20.61 16.56
CA SER A 308 -35.87 -20.91 17.88
C SER A 308 -35.72 -22.39 18.27
N GLY A 309 -35.49 -23.30 17.32
CA GLY A 309 -35.30 -24.73 17.58
C GLY A 309 -33.84 -25.18 17.63
N ASP A 310 -33.53 -26.16 18.48
CA ASP A 310 -32.16 -26.68 18.70
C ASP A 310 -31.53 -27.26 17.42
N SER A 311 -32.32 -27.93 16.57
CA SER A 311 -31.85 -28.49 15.30
C SER A 311 -31.52 -27.41 14.27
N GLU A 312 -32.29 -26.33 14.23
CA GLU A 312 -32.04 -25.17 13.37
C GLU A 312 -30.81 -24.38 13.84
N GLN A 313 -30.63 -24.24 15.15
CA GLN A 313 -29.43 -23.62 15.73
C GLN A 313 -28.17 -24.43 15.40
N ALA A 314 -28.22 -25.77 15.45
CA ALA A 314 -27.11 -26.63 15.06
C ALA A 314 -26.74 -26.49 13.56
N LEU A 315 -27.71 -26.24 12.68
CA LEU A 315 -27.45 -26.00 11.26
C LEU A 315 -26.82 -24.63 11.03
N GLN A 316 -27.36 -23.63 11.70
CA GLN A 316 -26.84 -22.27 11.64
C GLN A 316 -25.40 -22.21 12.17
N HIS A 317 -25.08 -22.98 13.23
CA HIS A 317 -23.73 -23.19 13.72
C HIS A 317 -22.81 -23.76 12.64
N ALA A 318 -23.21 -24.87 12.03
CA ALA A 318 -22.41 -25.52 11.00
C ALA A 318 -22.16 -24.60 9.80
N PHE A 319 -23.17 -23.85 9.34
CA PHE A 319 -23.00 -22.88 8.27
C PHE A 319 -22.06 -21.72 8.64
N GLY A 320 -22.12 -21.24 9.88
CA GLY A 320 -21.18 -20.25 10.40
C GLY A 320 -19.73 -20.75 10.43
N THR A 321 -19.51 -22.02 10.79
CA THR A 321 -18.16 -22.62 10.75
C THR A 321 -17.60 -22.71 9.34
N ILE A 322 -18.40 -23.20 8.38
CA ILE A 322 -18.00 -23.32 6.97
C ILE A 322 -17.64 -21.95 6.40
N LEU A 323 -18.45 -20.93 6.68
CA LEU A 323 -18.18 -19.58 6.19
C LEU A 323 -16.87 -19.04 6.76
N LEU A 324 -16.62 -19.16 8.06
CA LEU A 324 -15.39 -18.67 8.67
C LEU A 324 -14.16 -19.40 8.08
N GLU A 325 -14.24 -20.70 7.86
CA GLU A 325 -13.16 -21.46 7.24
C GLU A 325 -12.90 -20.98 5.80
N CYS A 326 -13.96 -20.81 5.00
CA CYS A 326 -13.85 -20.32 3.62
C CYS A 326 -13.25 -18.91 3.54
N THR A 327 -13.63 -18.02 4.45
CA THR A 327 -13.13 -16.65 4.43
C THR A 327 -11.70 -16.55 4.93
N MET A 328 -11.32 -17.30 5.97
CA MET A 328 -9.95 -17.32 6.48
C MET A 328 -8.95 -17.93 5.48
N ARG A 329 -9.40 -18.86 4.62
CA ARG A 329 -8.57 -19.49 3.58
C ARG A 329 -8.65 -18.79 2.22
N GLU A 330 -9.40 -17.70 2.12
CA GLU A 330 -9.56 -16.93 0.89
C GLU A 330 -10.17 -17.73 -0.28
N ARG A 331 -11.06 -18.69 0.02
CA ARG A 331 -11.74 -19.55 -0.97
C ARG A 331 -13.26 -19.37 -0.88
N VAL A 332 -13.76 -18.22 -1.33
CA VAL A 332 -15.20 -17.97 -1.35
C VAL A 332 -15.90 -18.81 -2.43
N ASP A 333 -15.19 -19.14 -3.51
CA ASP A 333 -15.75 -19.93 -4.62
C ASP A 333 -16.10 -21.38 -4.21
N THR A 334 -15.45 -21.92 -3.17
CA THR A 334 -15.72 -23.27 -2.65
C THR A 334 -16.94 -23.33 -1.73
N LEU A 335 -17.52 -22.18 -1.36
CA LEU A 335 -18.62 -22.10 -0.41
C LEU A 335 -19.87 -22.85 -0.89
N SER A 336 -20.22 -22.77 -2.18
CA SER A 336 -21.34 -23.55 -2.74
C SER A 336 -21.08 -25.06 -2.62
N THR A 337 -19.89 -25.51 -3.03
CA THR A 337 -19.52 -26.92 -2.98
C THR A 337 -19.50 -27.48 -1.56
N LEU A 338 -19.08 -26.69 -0.57
CA LEU A 338 -19.06 -27.11 0.83
C LEU A 338 -20.47 -27.17 1.42
N PHE A 339 -21.37 -26.29 1.00
CA PHE A 339 -22.78 -26.39 1.38
C PHE A 339 -23.47 -27.59 0.74
N ASP A 340 -23.22 -27.86 -0.54
CA ASP A 340 -23.74 -29.07 -1.20
C ASP A 340 -23.25 -30.32 -0.47
N LEU A 341 -21.94 -30.41 -0.17
CA LEU A 341 -21.34 -31.50 0.61
C LEU A 341 -21.94 -31.62 2.01
N PHE A 342 -22.20 -30.52 2.70
CA PHE A 342 -22.86 -30.55 4.00
C PHE A 342 -24.30 -31.06 3.90
N GLN A 343 -25.02 -30.68 2.84
CA GLN A 343 -26.38 -31.14 2.58
C GLN A 343 -26.41 -32.63 2.21
N THR A 344 -25.41 -33.14 1.48
CA THR A 344 -25.29 -34.57 1.15
C THR A 344 -25.28 -35.47 2.38
N ALA A 345 -24.70 -35.03 3.48
CA ALA A 345 -24.64 -35.79 4.73
C ALA A 345 -26.00 -35.93 5.44
N ARG A 346 -27.04 -35.22 4.96
CA ARG A 346 -28.40 -35.25 5.52
C ARG A 346 -29.44 -35.82 4.56
N HIS A 347 -29.05 -36.13 3.33
CA HIS A 347 -29.97 -36.70 2.34
C HIS A 347 -30.15 -38.20 2.58
N ASP A 348 -31.38 -38.68 2.43
CA ASP A 348 -31.67 -40.12 2.40
C ASP A 348 -31.03 -40.73 1.15
N PHE A 349 -30.07 -41.63 1.35
CA PHE A 349 -29.28 -42.24 0.26
C PHE A 349 -30.06 -43.26 -0.58
N THR A 350 -31.35 -43.48 -0.28
CA THR A 350 -32.20 -44.49 -0.92
C THR A 350 -32.62 -44.13 -2.34
N GLN A 351 -32.70 -42.83 -2.67
CA GLN A 351 -33.22 -42.36 -3.96
C GLN A 351 -32.13 -41.92 -4.95
N SER A 352 -30.94 -41.48 -4.49
CA SER A 352 -29.87 -41.03 -5.38
C SER A 352 -28.48 -41.24 -4.78
N THR A 353 -27.55 -41.76 -5.58
CA THR A 353 -26.16 -42.07 -5.16
C THR A 353 -25.14 -40.99 -5.56
N LEU A 354 -25.52 -40.06 -6.43
CA LEU A 354 -24.64 -38.96 -6.90
C LEU A 354 -24.03 -38.12 -5.77
N PRO A 355 -24.78 -37.71 -4.73
CA PRO A 355 -24.22 -36.95 -3.60
C PRO A 355 -23.10 -37.72 -2.87
N LEU A 356 -23.27 -39.03 -2.72
CA LEU A 356 -22.30 -39.91 -2.07
C LEU A 356 -21.01 -40.04 -2.90
N TRP A 357 -21.14 -40.11 -4.23
CA TRP A 357 -20.00 -40.12 -5.14
C TRP A 357 -19.19 -38.83 -5.07
N GLN A 358 -19.85 -37.67 -5.01
CA GLN A 358 -19.18 -36.38 -4.83
C GLN A 358 -18.44 -36.31 -3.50
N ALA A 359 -19.06 -36.77 -2.40
CA ALA A 359 -18.41 -36.85 -1.09
C ALA A 359 -17.20 -37.81 -1.10
N LYS A 360 -17.33 -38.97 -1.75
CA LYS A 360 -16.22 -39.94 -1.90
C LYS A 360 -15.04 -39.34 -2.65
N ILE A 361 -15.29 -38.62 -3.74
CA ILE A 361 -14.24 -37.95 -4.53
C ILE A 361 -13.56 -36.86 -3.68
N ALA A 362 -14.34 -36.05 -2.96
CA ALA A 362 -13.80 -35.00 -2.09
C ALA A 362 -12.91 -35.59 -0.97
N LEU A 363 -13.33 -36.69 -0.35
CA LEU A 363 -12.54 -37.39 0.66
C LEU A 363 -11.29 -38.07 0.09
N ALA A 364 -11.38 -38.64 -1.11
CA ALA A 364 -10.23 -39.22 -1.81
C ALA A 364 -9.19 -38.15 -2.16
N TYR A 365 -9.64 -37.00 -2.69
CA TYR A 365 -8.79 -35.84 -2.94
C TYR A 365 -8.11 -35.34 -1.65
N TYR A 366 -8.88 -35.20 -0.56
CA TYR A 366 -8.33 -34.80 0.73
C TYR A 366 -7.23 -35.75 1.22
N ASN A 367 -7.44 -37.07 1.11
CA ASN A 367 -6.44 -38.06 1.50
C ASN A 367 -5.16 -37.97 0.64
N HIS A 368 -5.29 -37.66 -0.64
CA HIS A 368 -4.15 -37.46 -1.54
C HIS A 368 -3.37 -36.17 -1.22
N CYS A 369 -4.08 -35.09 -0.88
CA CYS A 369 -3.48 -33.79 -0.55
C CYS A 369 -3.02 -33.66 0.91
N ARG A 370 -3.05 -34.75 1.69
CA ARG A 370 -2.66 -34.74 3.11
C ARG A 370 -1.16 -34.44 3.24
N GLY A 371 -0.81 -33.22 3.69
CA GLY A 371 0.57 -32.75 3.86
C GLY A 371 1.04 -31.63 2.92
N GLN A 372 0.24 -31.22 1.92
CA GLN A 372 0.56 -30.07 1.08
C GLN A 372 0.06 -28.75 1.70
N LYS A 373 0.78 -27.64 1.49
CA LYS A 373 0.43 -26.31 2.03
C LYS A 373 -0.87 -25.72 1.48
N GLN A 374 -1.45 -26.27 0.40
CA GLN A 374 -2.66 -25.77 -0.26
C GLN A 374 -3.82 -26.76 -0.14
N GLN A 375 -4.30 -27.00 1.08
CA GLN A 375 -5.48 -27.82 1.29
C GLN A 375 -6.76 -26.98 1.08
N LEU A 376 -7.59 -27.41 0.12
CA LEU A 376 -8.88 -26.78 -0.18
C LEU A 376 -9.94 -27.02 0.90
N ILE A 377 -9.85 -28.16 1.59
CA ILE A 377 -10.82 -28.59 2.61
C ILE A 377 -10.10 -28.67 3.96
N ASP A 378 -10.76 -28.22 5.02
CA ASP A 378 -10.28 -28.34 6.39
C ASP A 378 -10.26 -29.79 6.85
N THR A 379 -9.25 -30.12 7.65
CA THR A 379 -9.11 -31.45 8.23
C THR A 379 -10.28 -31.77 9.16
N SER A 380 -10.75 -30.78 9.93
CA SER A 380 -11.93 -30.86 10.79
C SER A 380 -13.20 -31.13 9.98
N PHE A 381 -13.45 -30.34 8.93
CA PHE A 381 -14.63 -30.48 8.09
C PHE A 381 -14.69 -31.84 7.39
N ALA A 382 -13.58 -32.27 6.76
CA ALA A 382 -13.51 -33.56 6.08
C ALA A 382 -13.75 -34.75 7.03
N LEU A 383 -13.19 -34.71 8.24
CA LEU A 383 -13.41 -35.75 9.25
C LEU A 383 -14.85 -35.75 9.78
N THR A 384 -15.43 -34.56 10.00
CA THR A 384 -16.83 -34.43 10.44
C THR A 384 -17.78 -34.95 9.38
N LEU A 385 -17.54 -34.64 8.11
CA LEU A 385 -18.32 -35.14 6.98
C LEU A 385 -18.23 -36.67 6.90
N ARG A 386 -17.03 -37.24 7.02
CA ARG A 386 -16.84 -38.70 7.05
C ARG A 386 -17.59 -39.36 8.22
N ALA A 387 -17.52 -38.78 9.41
CA ALA A 387 -18.19 -39.32 10.60
C ALA A 387 -19.72 -39.28 10.44
N ARG A 388 -20.27 -38.18 9.89
CA ARG A 388 -21.71 -38.05 9.67
C ARG A 388 -22.24 -39.00 8.60
N ILE A 389 -21.52 -39.19 7.50
CA ILE A 389 -21.91 -40.18 6.48
C ILE A 389 -21.86 -41.60 7.07
N ALA A 390 -20.83 -41.92 7.87
CA ALA A 390 -20.76 -43.22 8.54
C ALA A 390 -21.94 -43.44 9.49
N ALA A 391 -22.28 -42.44 10.32
CA ALA A 391 -23.43 -42.51 11.22
C ALA A 391 -24.75 -42.66 10.46
N ALA A 392 -24.99 -41.89 9.40
CA ALA A 392 -26.20 -42.01 8.59
C ALA A 392 -26.34 -43.39 7.92
N VAL A 393 -25.23 -44.00 7.48
CA VAL A 393 -25.22 -45.37 6.95
C VAL A 393 -25.51 -46.40 8.06
N GLU A 394 -24.98 -46.21 9.27
CA GLU A 394 -25.27 -47.07 10.42
C GLU A 394 -26.72 -46.94 10.91
N ASP A 395 -27.32 -45.75 10.84
CA ASP A 395 -28.71 -45.49 11.26
C ASP A 395 -29.74 -46.03 10.26
N CYS A 396 -29.46 -45.96 8.95
CA CYS A 396 -30.37 -46.47 7.93
C CYS A 396 -30.46 -47.99 7.87
N LEU A 397 -29.43 -48.72 8.34
CA LEU A 397 -29.34 -50.17 8.19
C LEU A 397 -28.71 -50.82 9.45
N PRO A 398 -29.47 -51.58 10.26
CA PRO A 398 -28.92 -52.28 11.41
C PRO A 398 -27.83 -53.28 10.98
N LYS A 399 -26.74 -53.35 11.74
CA LYS A 399 -25.48 -54.05 11.40
C LYS A 399 -25.65 -55.52 11.00
N GLU A 400 -26.68 -56.19 11.49
CA GLU A 400 -26.93 -57.61 11.23
C GLU A 400 -27.50 -57.87 9.83
N GLU A 401 -28.45 -57.05 9.37
CA GLU A 401 -29.10 -57.15 8.05
C GLU A 401 -28.17 -56.68 6.91
N LEU A 402 -27.30 -55.72 7.20
CA LEU A 402 -26.32 -55.19 6.26
C LEU A 402 -25.28 -56.26 5.89
N SER A 403 -24.81 -57.02 6.88
CA SER A 403 -23.78 -58.04 6.65
C SER A 403 -24.29 -59.20 5.80
N THR A 404 -25.57 -59.56 5.92
CA THR A 404 -26.18 -60.66 5.16
C THR A 404 -26.55 -60.22 3.76
N ALA A 405 -27.15 -59.04 3.58
CA ALA A 405 -27.50 -58.50 2.28
C ALA A 405 -26.27 -58.16 1.42
N VAL A 406 -25.23 -57.56 2.00
CA VAL A 406 -23.99 -57.28 1.27
C VAL A 406 -23.22 -58.56 0.94
N LYS A 407 -23.21 -59.55 1.84
CA LYS A 407 -22.61 -60.86 1.53
C LYS A 407 -23.40 -61.63 0.46
N ALA A 408 -24.71 -61.43 0.35
CA ALA A 408 -25.50 -62.01 -0.74
C ALA A 408 -25.16 -61.31 -2.07
N TYR A 409 -25.15 -59.98 -2.10
CA TYR A 409 -24.76 -59.21 -3.28
C TYR A 409 -23.35 -59.52 -3.78
N LEU A 410 -22.37 -59.66 -2.87
CA LEU A 410 -20.98 -60.04 -3.20
C LEU A 410 -20.81 -61.51 -3.62
N LYS A 411 -21.82 -62.37 -3.43
CA LYS A 411 -21.81 -63.78 -3.82
C LYS A 411 -22.55 -64.04 -5.14
N ASP A 412 -23.41 -63.11 -5.56
CA ASP A 412 -24.14 -63.16 -6.83
C ASP A 412 -23.32 -62.55 -8.00
N GLU A 413 -22.08 -62.14 -7.75
CA GLU A 413 -21.00 -61.91 -8.73
C GLU A 413 -20.00 -63.06 -8.72
#